data_AF-A0ABD1IG08-F1
#
_entry.id   AF-A0ABD1IG08-F1
#
_cell.length_a   1.000
_cell.length_b   1.000
_cell.length_c   1.000
_cell.angle_alpha   90.00
_cell.angle_beta   90.00
_cell.angle_gamma   90.00
#
_symmetry.space_group_name_H-M   'P 1'
#
loop_
_entity.id
_entity.type
_entity.pdbx_description
1 polymer ?
#
loop_
_entity_poly.entity_id
_entity_poly.type
_entity_poly.pdbx_seq_one_letter_code
_entity_poly.pdbx_strand_id
1 'polypeptide(L)'
;MRYMLKLEVFDGTSTAELILWDKECAHIMQKKASEVNGAEVISANIVPKEIEQCIAGKNFLFKIVLRNEDEFLSMKSYNVKKVVTDVDIIKKHSANLLSNLEASKKALSYEDMFLEECNNLSQIVEEVMRTL
;
A
#
# COMPACT_ATOMS: atom_id res chain seq x y z
N MET A 1 -29.98 -1.40 1.69
CA MET A 1 -28.73 -2.16 1.92
C MET A 1 -27.57 -1.35 1.37
N ARG A 2 -26.42 -1.30 2.06
CA ARG A 2 -25.20 -0.59 1.63
C ARG A 2 -23.99 -1.48 1.90
N TYR A 3 -22.95 -1.39 1.07
CA TYR A 3 -21.69 -2.08 1.36
C TYR A 3 -20.87 -1.35 2.43
N MET A 4 -20.17 -2.15 3.22
CA MET A 4 -18.98 -1.76 3.97
C MET A 4 -18.05 -2.98 3.96
N LEU A 5 -16.95 -2.91 3.23
CA LEU A 5 -15.96 -3.99 3.15
C LEU A 5 -14.67 -3.55 3.82
N LYS A 6 -14.16 -4.40 4.71
CA LYS A 6 -12.82 -4.28 5.28
C LYS A 6 -11.91 -5.25 4.53
N LEU A 7 -10.86 -4.73 3.92
CA LEU A 7 -9.91 -5.49 3.11
C LEU A 7 -8.55 -5.46 3.78
N GLU A 8 -7.88 -6.60 3.83
CA GLU A 8 -6.43 -6.65 4.01
C GLU A 8 -5.80 -6.56 2.61
N VAL A 9 -4.91 -5.59 2.41
CA VAL A 9 -4.19 -5.39 1.16
C VAL A 9 -2.70 -5.54 1.38
N PHE A 10 -1.99 -6.06 0.39
CA PHE A 10 -0.54 -6.21 0.40
C PHE A 10 0.06 -5.43 -0.76
N ASP A 11 1.03 -4.55 -0.48
CA ASP A 11 1.66 -3.70 -1.49
C ASP A 11 3.04 -4.18 -1.95
N GLY A 12 3.49 -5.34 -1.47
CA GLY A 12 4.82 -5.88 -1.69
C GLY A 12 5.78 -5.68 -0.51
N THR A 13 5.50 -4.72 0.39
CA THR A 13 6.32 -4.43 1.56
C THR A 13 5.63 -4.78 2.87
N SER A 14 4.34 -4.50 2.97
CA SER A 14 3.56 -4.69 4.18
C SER A 14 2.09 -4.91 3.87
N THR A 15 1.35 -5.35 4.87
CA THR A 15 -0.11 -5.41 4.81
C THR A 15 -0.72 -4.17 5.45
N ALA A 16 -1.87 -3.75 4.94
CA ALA A 16 -2.67 -2.67 5.50
C ALA A 16 -4.15 -3.03 5.46
N GLU A 17 -4.92 -2.52 6.42
CA GLU A 17 -6.38 -2.63 6.38
C GLU A 17 -7.00 -1.43 5.68
N LEU A 18 -7.86 -1.66 4.68
CA LEU A 18 -8.63 -0.62 3.99
C LEU A 18 -10.13 -0.82 4.20
N ILE A 19 -10.87 0.28 4.33
CA ILE A 19 -12.33 0.28 4.38
C ILE A 19 -12.86 0.89 3.08
N LEU A 20 -13.64 0.09 2.35
CA LEU A 20 -14.38 0.52 1.17
C LEU A 20 -15.85 0.68 1.52
N TRP A 21 -16.41 1.82 1.15
CA TRP A 21 -17.81 2.14 1.34
C TRP A 21 -18.61 1.84 0.08
N ASP A 22 -19.93 2.03 0.18
CA ASP A 22 -20.90 1.66 -0.84
C ASP A 22 -20.53 2.10 -2.26
N LYS A 23 -20.02 3.32 -2.42
CA LYS A 23 -19.65 3.87 -3.72
C LYS A 23 -18.46 3.14 -4.34
N GLU A 24 -17.42 2.90 -3.55
CA GLU A 24 -16.20 2.22 -3.99
C GLU A 24 -16.51 0.74 -4.30
N CYS A 25 -17.26 0.09 -3.42
CA CYS A 25 -17.71 -1.29 -3.62
C CYS A 25 -18.57 -1.43 -4.87
N ALA A 26 -19.56 -0.57 -5.07
CA ALA A 26 -20.41 -0.61 -6.26
C ALA A 26 -19.62 -0.35 -7.55
N HIS A 27 -18.56 0.48 -7.49
CA HIS A 27 -17.67 0.70 -8.62
C HIS A 27 -16.85 -0.54 -8.98
N ILE A 28 -16.38 -1.31 -7.99
CA ILE A 28 -15.64 -2.56 -8.24
C ILE A 28 -16.60 -3.68 -8.70
N MET A 29 -17.72 -3.85 -8.00
CA MET A 29 -18.66 -4.95 -8.20
C MET A 29 -19.59 -4.74 -9.40
N GLN A 30 -19.75 -3.50 -9.86
CA GLN A 30 -20.74 -3.10 -10.86
C GLN A 30 -22.17 -3.52 -10.49
N LYS A 31 -22.44 -3.59 -9.19
CA LYS A 31 -23.70 -4.02 -8.58
C LYS A 31 -23.94 -3.21 -7.30
N LYS A 32 -25.20 -3.00 -6.95
CA LYS A 32 -25.62 -2.44 -5.66
C LYS A 32 -25.54 -3.53 -4.59
N ALA A 33 -25.38 -3.10 -3.34
CA ALA A 33 -25.39 -4.01 -2.19
C ALA A 33 -26.61 -4.93 -2.16
N SER A 34 -27.79 -4.41 -2.50
CA SER A 34 -29.04 -5.17 -2.58
C SER A 34 -29.03 -6.30 -3.61
N GLU A 35 -28.17 -6.23 -4.63
CA GLU A 35 -28.11 -7.18 -5.75
C GLU A 35 -27.08 -8.30 -5.52
N VAL A 36 -26.18 -8.10 -4.54
CA VAL A 36 -25.31 -9.17 -4.06
C VAL A 36 -26.11 -9.96 -3.03
N ASN A 37 -26.59 -11.13 -3.46
CA ASN A 37 -27.40 -12.03 -2.65
C ASN A 37 -26.65 -12.41 -1.36
N GLY A 38 -27.06 -11.82 -0.24
CA GLY A 38 -26.44 -12.02 1.08
C GLY A 38 -27.30 -12.84 2.05
N ALA A 39 -28.47 -13.32 1.64
CA ALA A 39 -29.44 -13.91 2.56
C ALA A 39 -28.91 -15.16 3.30
N GLU A 40 -28.10 -16.00 2.64
CA GLU A 40 -27.45 -17.17 3.28
C GLU A 40 -26.07 -16.85 3.89
N VAL A 41 -25.49 -15.71 3.54
CA VAL A 41 -24.09 -15.39 3.79
C VAL A 41 -23.89 -14.63 5.10
N ILE A 42 -24.87 -13.80 5.49
CA ILE A 42 -24.85 -13.03 6.75
C ILE A 42 -24.92 -13.96 7.98
N SER A 43 -25.52 -15.14 7.86
CA SER A 43 -25.63 -16.12 8.95
C SER A 43 -24.37 -16.93 9.21
N ALA A 44 -23.41 -16.97 8.27
CA ALA A 44 -22.27 -17.90 8.32
C ALA A 44 -20.88 -17.22 8.42
N ASN A 45 -20.80 -15.88 8.49
CA ASN A 45 -19.53 -15.13 8.39
C ASN A 45 -18.70 -15.48 7.14
N ILE A 46 -19.35 -15.95 6.08
CA ILE A 46 -18.69 -16.29 4.82
C ILE A 46 -18.63 -15.01 3.98
N VAL A 47 -17.56 -14.79 3.21
CA VAL A 47 -17.55 -13.72 2.20
C VAL A 47 -18.31 -14.22 0.98
N PRO A 48 -19.31 -13.48 0.44
CA PRO A 48 -19.99 -13.90 -0.79
C PRO A 48 -18.97 -14.15 -1.91
N LYS A 49 -19.10 -15.27 -2.63
CA LYS A 49 -18.15 -15.64 -3.70
C LYS A 49 -18.04 -14.56 -4.76
N GLU A 50 -19.13 -13.85 -5.04
CA GLU A 50 -19.13 -12.73 -5.97
C GLU A 50 -18.18 -11.61 -5.54
N ILE A 51 -18.10 -11.34 -4.22
CA ILE A 51 -17.20 -10.33 -3.67
C ILE A 51 -15.76 -10.80 -3.77
N GLU A 52 -15.51 -12.06 -3.39
CA GLU A 52 -14.19 -12.69 -3.47
C GLU A 52 -13.64 -12.66 -4.90
N GLN A 53 -14.42 -13.10 -5.90
CA GLN A 53 -14.03 -13.09 -7.32
C GLN A 53 -13.75 -11.70 -7.87
N CYS A 54 -14.37 -10.67 -7.30
CA CYS A 54 -14.17 -9.30 -7.75
C CYS A 54 -12.93 -8.65 -7.15
N ILE A 55 -12.50 -9.05 -5.94
CA ILE A 55 -11.46 -8.37 -5.15
C ILE A 55 -10.19 -9.22 -4.99
N ALA A 56 -10.33 -10.49 -4.61
CA ALA A 56 -9.20 -11.32 -4.21
C ALA A 56 -8.22 -11.52 -5.37
N GLY A 57 -6.92 -11.38 -5.08
CA GLY A 57 -5.84 -11.55 -6.06
C GLY A 57 -5.76 -10.48 -7.14
N LYS A 58 -6.53 -9.39 -7.05
CA LYS A 58 -6.48 -8.28 -8.01
C LYS A 58 -5.73 -7.09 -7.46
N ASN A 59 -5.07 -6.37 -8.36
CA ASN A 59 -4.40 -5.12 -8.06
C ASN A 59 -5.33 -3.94 -8.31
N PHE A 60 -5.24 -2.95 -7.44
CA PHE A 60 -6.02 -1.72 -7.51
C PHE A 60 -5.15 -0.55 -7.09
N LEU A 61 -5.49 0.65 -7.53
CA LEU A 61 -4.94 1.87 -6.94
C LEU A 61 -5.99 2.52 -6.04
N PHE A 62 -5.60 2.78 -4.81
CA PHE A 62 -6.44 3.39 -3.80
C PHE A 62 -5.98 4.81 -3.50
N LYS A 63 -6.93 5.75 -3.43
CA LYS A 63 -6.71 7.03 -2.77
C LYS A 63 -7.29 6.94 -1.37
N ILE A 64 -6.44 6.92 -0.36
CA ILE A 64 -6.85 6.86 1.05
C ILE A 64 -6.88 8.25 1.69
N VAL A 65 -7.62 8.37 2.79
CA VAL A 65 -7.62 9.57 3.65
C VAL A 65 -6.92 9.22 4.95
N LEU A 66 -5.88 9.98 5.28
CA LEU A 66 -5.23 9.96 6.59
C LEU A 66 -5.82 11.08 7.43
N ARG A 67 -6.18 10.80 8.69
CA ARG A 67 -6.53 11.82 9.68
C ARG A 67 -5.32 12.03 10.60
N ASN A 68 -5.11 13.23 11.12
CA ASN A 68 -3.92 13.56 11.92
C ASN A 68 -3.77 12.71 13.19
N GLU A 69 -4.86 12.12 13.71
CA GLU A 69 -4.80 11.16 14.82
C GLU A 69 -4.20 9.80 14.40
N ASP A 70 -4.01 9.55 13.11
CA ASP A 70 -3.55 8.29 12.51
C ASP A 70 -2.02 8.16 12.44
N GLU A 71 -1.27 9.11 13.02
CA GLU A 71 0.21 9.10 13.07
C GLU A 71 0.81 7.85 13.76
N PHE A 72 0.05 7.19 14.64
CA PHE A 72 0.44 5.90 15.22
C PHE A 72 -0.03 4.73 14.33
N LEU A 73 0.82 4.39 13.36
CA LEU A 73 0.67 3.44 12.26
C LEU A 73 0.34 1.97 12.61
N SER A 74 0.16 1.58 13.88
CA SER A 74 0.20 0.15 14.24
C SER A 74 -1.12 -0.62 14.11
N MET A 75 -2.30 0.02 14.05
CA MET A 75 -3.60 -0.70 14.07
C MET A 75 -4.76 0.04 13.40
N LYS A 76 -4.54 0.82 12.33
CA LYS A 76 -5.61 1.62 11.73
C LYS A 76 -6.04 1.12 10.36
N SER A 77 -7.34 0.88 10.23
CA SER A 77 -7.98 0.69 8.94
C SER A 77 -8.19 2.04 8.25
N TYR A 78 -7.73 2.18 7.01
CA TYR A 78 -7.79 3.46 6.28
C TYR A 78 -9.03 3.56 5.41
N ASN A 79 -9.68 4.73 5.43
CA ASN A 79 -10.84 4.97 4.58
C ASN A 79 -10.42 5.25 3.14
N VAL A 80 -11.00 4.51 2.20
CA VAL A 80 -10.79 4.73 0.77
C VAL A 80 -11.74 5.82 0.28
N LYS A 81 -11.18 6.81 -0.41
CA LYS A 81 -11.92 7.91 -1.08
C LYS A 81 -12.14 7.65 -2.56
N LYS A 82 -11.26 6.87 -3.19
CA LYS A 82 -11.35 6.51 -4.60
C LYS A 82 -10.61 5.20 -4.88
N VAL A 83 -11.17 4.40 -5.77
CA VAL A 83 -10.54 3.21 -6.36
C VAL A 83 -10.34 3.45 -7.85
N VAL A 84 -9.22 2.99 -8.39
CA VAL A 84 -8.99 2.87 -9.83
C VAL A 84 -8.81 1.40 -10.16
N THR A 85 -9.59 0.93 -11.14
CA THR A 85 -9.63 -0.46 -11.60
C THR A 85 -9.08 -0.64 -13.02
N ASP A 86 -8.74 0.47 -13.69
CA ASP A 86 -8.18 0.47 -15.05
C ASP A 86 -6.78 -0.15 -15.07
N VAL A 87 -6.65 -1.25 -15.80
CA VAL A 87 -5.44 -2.07 -15.84
C VAL A 87 -4.25 -1.33 -16.43
N ASP A 88 -4.46 -0.47 -17.42
CA ASP A 88 -3.37 0.26 -18.09
C ASP A 88 -2.85 1.37 -17.18
N ILE A 89 -3.75 2.05 -16.46
CA ILE A 89 -3.36 3.04 -15.44
C ILE A 89 -2.62 2.35 -14.29
N ILE A 90 -3.11 1.21 -13.80
CA ILE A 90 -2.47 0.44 -12.72
C ILE A 90 -1.05 0.03 -13.14
N LYS A 91 -0.89 -0.58 -14.32
CA LYS A 91 0.41 -1.02 -14.86
C LYS A 91 1.40 0.12 -15.00
N LYS A 92 0.95 1.26 -15.53
CA LYS A 92 1.79 2.45 -15.65
C LYS A 92 2.27 2.95 -14.29
N HIS A 93 1.39 2.94 -13.29
CA HIS A 93 1.74 3.40 -11.95
C HIS A 93 2.68 2.42 -11.23
N SER A 94 2.47 1.11 -11.37
CA SER A 94 3.35 0.10 -10.78
C SER A 94 4.76 0.12 -11.38
N ALA A 95 4.88 0.33 -12.70
CA ALA A 95 6.19 0.44 -13.35
C ALA A 95 6.98 1.65 -12.83
N ASN A 96 6.32 2.79 -12.67
CA ASN A 96 6.93 4.00 -12.10
C ASN A 96 7.33 3.80 -10.62
N LEU A 97 6.54 3.05 -9.84
CA LEU A 97 6.87 2.72 -8.45
C LEU A 97 8.16 1.89 -8.36
N LEU A 98 8.31 0.88 -9.21
CA LEU A 98 9.52 0.05 -9.26
C LEU A 98 10.76 0.87 -9.66
N SER A 99 10.65 1.70 -10.71
CA SER A 99 11.78 2.56 -11.12
C SER A 99 12.18 3.56 -10.04
N ASN A 100 11.20 4.12 -9.32
CA ASN A 100 11.46 5.05 -8.23
C ASN A 100 12.09 4.36 -7.03
N LEU A 101 11.68 3.12 -6.73
CA LEU A 101 12.25 2.32 -5.66
C LEU A 101 13.71 1.93 -5.98
N GLU A 102 14.00 1.56 -7.22
CA GLU A 102 15.36 1.29 -7.69
C GLU A 102 16.24 2.54 -7.63
N ALA A 103 15.73 3.69 -8.08
CA ALA A 103 16.44 4.96 -7.98
C ALA A 103 16.71 5.36 -6.52
N SER A 104 15.73 5.18 -5.62
CA SER A 104 15.88 5.46 -4.20
C SER A 104 16.92 4.54 -3.53
N LYS A 105 16.87 3.23 -3.80
CA LYS A 105 17.88 2.27 -3.32
C LYS A 105 19.29 2.62 -3.81
N LYS A 106 19.40 3.06 -5.06
CA LYS A 106 20.68 3.47 -5.64
C LYS A 106 21.21 4.75 -4.99
N ALA A 107 20.36 5.73 -4.70
CA ALA A 107 20.75 6.95 -3.99
C ALA A 107 21.24 6.65 -2.57
N LEU A 108 20.52 5.82 -1.80
CA LEU A 108 20.95 5.35 -0.48
C LEU A 108 22.32 4.64 -0.53
N SER A 109 22.52 3.77 -1.52
CA SER A 109 23.80 3.07 -1.70
C SER A 109 24.97 4.02 -1.99
N TYR A 110 24.74 5.12 -2.71
CA TYR A 110 25.80 6.12 -2.92
C TYR A 110 26.08 6.88 -1.63
N GLU A 111 25.06 7.30 -0.89
CA GLU A 111 25.20 8.00 0.39
C GLU A 111 26.03 7.16 1.40
N ASP A 112 25.73 5.85 1.49
CA ASP A 112 26.47 4.92 2.35
C ASP A 112 27.94 4.80 1.93
N MET A 113 28.22 4.75 0.62
CA MET A 113 29.57 4.71 0.07
C MET A 113 30.34 6.02 0.36
N PHE A 114 29.69 7.17 0.21
CA PHE A 114 30.30 8.47 0.53
C PHE A 114 30.61 8.60 2.03
N LEU A 115 29.73 8.13 2.91
CA LEU A 115 29.97 8.13 4.35
C LEU A 115 31.14 7.23 4.75
N GLU A 116 31.31 6.08 4.11
CA GLU A 116 32.45 5.19 4.33
C GLU A 116 33.79 5.84 3.91
N GLU A 117 33.83 6.50 2.75
CA GLU A 117 35.01 7.28 2.33
C GLU A 117 35.35 8.42 3.31
N CYS A 118 34.35 9.17 3.78
CA CYS A 118 34.57 10.23 4.77
C CYS A 118 35.10 9.68 6.10
N ASN A 119 34.58 8.55 6.57
CA ASN A 119 35.05 7.91 7.79
C ASN A 119 36.49 7.39 7.66
N ASN A 120 36.84 6.80 6.52
CA ASN A 120 38.20 6.33 6.24
C ASN A 120 39.19 7.50 6.18
N LEU A 121 38.81 8.62 5.55
CA LEU A 121 39.64 9.83 5.53
C LEU A 121 39.83 10.41 6.93
N SER A 122 38.79 10.43 7.76
CA SER A 122 38.89 10.90 9.14
C SER A 122 39.84 10.04 9.98
N GLN A 123 39.79 8.71 9.85
CA GLN A 123 40.71 7.81 10.54
C GLN A 123 42.16 8.04 10.10
N ILE A 124 42.42 8.20 8.81
CA ILE A 124 43.77 8.48 8.29
C ILE A 124 44.32 9.79 8.88
N VAL A 125 43.51 10.85 8.93
CA VAL A 125 43.93 12.14 9.50
C VAL A 125 44.23 12.01 11.00
N GLU A 126 43.40 11.30 11.76
CA GLU A 126 43.65 11.06 13.18
C GLU A 126 44.93 10.25 13.43
N GLU A 127 45.21 9.24 12.61
CA GLU A 127 46.39 8.39 12.76
C GLU A 127 47.69 9.14 12.45
N VAL A 128 47.68 9.99 11.41
CA VAL A 128 48.79 10.90 11.07
C VAL A 128 49.04 11.90 12.20
N MET A 129 47.98 12.46 12.80
CA MET A 129 48.11 13.40 13.91
C MET A 129 48.65 12.77 15.20
N ARG A 130 48.53 11.44 15.37
CA ARG A 130 49.09 10.71 16.52
C ARG A 130 50.56 10.33 16.36
N THR A 131 51.07 10.36 15.13
CA THR A 131 52.47 9.97 14.82
C THR A 131 53.41 11.17 14.68
N LEU A 132 52.89 12.39 14.77
CA LEU A 132 53.61 13.67 14.85
C LEU A 132 53.72 14.15 16.30
#